data_AF-A0A2V8M383-F1
#
_entry.id   AF-A0A2V8M383-F1
#
_cell.length_a   1.000
_cell.length_b   1.000
_cell.length_c   1.000
_cell.angle_alpha   90.00
_cell.angle_beta   90.00
_cell.angle_gamma   90.00
#
_symmetry.space_group_name_H-M   'P 1'
#
loop_
_entity.id
_entity.type
_entity.pdbx_description
1 polymer ?
#
loop_
_entity_poly.entity_id
_entity_poly.type
_entity_poly.pdbx_seq_one_letter_code
_entity_poly.pdbx_strand_id
1 'polypeptide(L)'
;MNMSAAEITERIGEASPLVMARVAGGLWLLCIVAGIGGFIAGSPLIVANDAAATARNILANESLFRLGFAADLISGASYLGATVFLYYVLKPVSRSLSLLAAFFGLAGVAIGGIAWVSHLAPLVLLHGDQYLNAFTTTQLQAMSTIALKLQMQVFSIGMVFFGVQCFVIGYLILRSTFLPRILGILLGIGGLSYVIVCFANFLLPLLGARLTPFIFAAAFIGEGSLAVWLLVKGVNVQRWKEEARAAEGS
;
A
#
# COMPACT_ATOMS: atom_id res chain seq x y z
N MET A 1 -26.46 -14.76 -10.00
CA MET A 1 -25.61 -15.66 -10.83
C MET A 1 -24.21 -15.60 -10.26
N ASN A 2 -23.73 -16.68 -9.65
CA ASN A 2 -22.35 -16.75 -9.15
C ASN A 2 -21.45 -17.15 -10.32
N MET A 3 -20.57 -16.22 -10.72
CA MET A 3 -19.53 -16.50 -11.72
C MET A 3 -18.44 -17.37 -11.09
N SER A 4 -17.93 -18.34 -11.84
CA SER A 4 -16.78 -19.15 -11.44
C SER A 4 -15.47 -18.36 -11.51
N ALA A 5 -14.45 -18.77 -10.75
CA ALA A 5 -13.12 -18.13 -10.77
C ALA A 5 -12.47 -18.15 -12.17
N ALA A 6 -12.76 -19.18 -12.97
CA ALA A 6 -12.31 -19.30 -14.35
C ALA A 6 -12.97 -18.23 -15.24
N GLU A 7 -14.29 -18.05 -15.15
CA GLU A 7 -15.02 -17.04 -15.93
C GLU A 7 -14.63 -15.60 -15.53
N ILE A 8 -14.30 -15.35 -14.26
CA ILE A 8 -13.77 -14.05 -13.80
C ILE A 8 -12.40 -13.80 -14.44
N THR A 9 -11.54 -14.82 -14.47
CA THR A 9 -10.19 -14.72 -15.05
C THR A 9 -10.24 -14.50 -16.56
N GLU A 10 -11.13 -15.20 -17.25
CA GLU A 10 -11.36 -15.09 -18.70
C GLU A 10 -11.90 -13.69 -19.04
N ARG A 11 -12.94 -13.21 -18.35
CA ARG A 11 -13.48 -11.86 -18.58
C ARG A 11 -12.51 -10.74 -18.27
N ILE A 12 -11.69 -10.89 -17.22
CA ILE A 12 -10.63 -9.92 -16.97
C ILE A 12 -9.64 -9.97 -18.13
N GLY A 13 -9.18 -11.15 -18.57
CA GLY A 13 -8.27 -11.29 -19.71
C GLY A 13 -8.78 -10.74 -21.05
N GLU A 14 -10.10 -10.81 -21.28
CA GLU A 14 -10.77 -10.26 -22.46
C GLU A 14 -11.05 -8.74 -22.36
N ALA A 15 -10.95 -8.16 -21.16
CA ALA A 15 -11.19 -6.74 -20.97
C ALA A 15 -10.14 -5.92 -21.73
N SER A 16 -10.57 -4.78 -22.29
CA SER A 16 -9.66 -3.88 -23.00
C SER A 16 -8.49 -3.49 -22.09
N PRO A 17 -7.23 -3.58 -22.56
CA PRO A 17 -6.05 -3.24 -21.75
C PRO A 17 -6.09 -1.78 -21.28
N LEU A 18 -6.79 -0.91 -22.00
CA LEU A 18 -7.06 0.46 -21.58
C LEU A 18 -7.94 0.52 -20.33
N VAL A 19 -8.98 -0.31 -20.25
CA VAL A 19 -9.89 -0.37 -19.09
C VAL A 19 -9.14 -0.91 -17.88
N MET A 20 -8.39 -2.00 -18.04
CA MET A 20 -7.54 -2.54 -16.97
C MET A 20 -6.59 -1.48 -16.42
N ALA A 21 -5.90 -0.75 -17.31
CA ALA A 21 -4.97 0.31 -16.93
C ALA A 21 -5.69 1.42 -16.14
N ARG A 22 -6.86 1.87 -16.60
CA ARG A 22 -7.63 2.91 -15.91
C ARG A 22 -8.12 2.47 -14.54
N VAL A 23 -8.61 1.24 -14.43
CA VAL A 23 -9.04 0.66 -13.15
C VAL A 23 -7.83 0.52 -12.21
N ALA A 24 -6.69 0.05 -12.70
CA ALA A 24 -5.44 0.01 -11.92
C ALA A 24 -5.06 1.40 -11.39
N GLY A 25 -5.06 2.42 -12.25
CA GLY A 25 -4.74 3.80 -11.86
C GLY A 25 -5.72 4.37 -10.83
N GLY A 26 -7.02 4.12 -11.01
CA GLY A 26 -8.06 4.56 -10.07
C GLY A 26 -7.95 3.89 -8.71
N LEU A 27 -7.73 2.58 -8.67
CA LEU A 27 -7.53 1.82 -7.44
C LEU A 27 -6.22 2.23 -6.74
N TRP A 28 -5.15 2.45 -7.48
CA TRP A 28 -3.89 2.93 -6.91
C TRP A 28 -4.03 4.35 -6.33
N LEU A 29 -4.76 5.24 -7.01
CA LEU A 29 -5.03 6.58 -6.50
C LEU A 29 -5.92 6.54 -5.24
N LEU A 30 -6.94 5.67 -5.23
CA LEU A 30 -7.78 5.45 -4.05
C LEU A 30 -6.95 4.94 -2.87
N CYS A 31 -6.01 4.02 -3.10
CA CYS A 31 -5.06 3.57 -2.09
C CYS A 31 -4.28 4.75 -1.48
N ILE A 32 -3.70 5.60 -2.33
CA ILE A 32 -2.94 6.77 -1.88
C ILE A 32 -3.82 7.72 -1.03
N VAL A 33 -5.01 8.07 -1.53
CA VAL A 33 -5.92 9.02 -0.86
C VAL A 33 -6.43 8.44 0.46
N ALA A 34 -6.81 7.16 0.48
CA ALA A 34 -7.26 6.49 1.70
C ALA A 34 -6.13 6.40 2.73
N GLY A 35 -4.90 6.04 2.32
CA GLY A 35 -3.74 6.02 3.21
C GLY A 35 -3.43 7.39 3.83
N ILE A 36 -3.45 8.46 3.03
CA ILE A 36 -3.29 9.84 3.54
C ILE A 36 -4.42 10.19 4.51
N GLY A 37 -5.67 9.88 4.15
CA GLY A 37 -6.84 10.11 5.00
C GLY A 37 -6.73 9.42 6.36
N GLY A 38 -6.27 8.16 6.36
CA GLY A 38 -6.02 7.39 7.58
C GLY A 38 -4.95 8.01 8.46
N PHE A 39 -3.84 8.46 7.87
CA PHE A 39 -2.77 9.15 8.58
C PHE A 39 -3.23 10.48 9.18
N ILE A 40 -3.99 11.28 8.43
CA ILE A 40 -4.54 12.56 8.91
C ILE A 40 -5.55 12.34 10.05
N ALA A 41 -6.37 11.30 9.98
CA ALA A 41 -7.31 10.95 11.04
C ALA A 41 -6.62 10.44 12.31
N GLY A 42 -5.56 9.63 12.17
CA GLY A 42 -4.86 9.01 13.30
C GLY A 42 -3.84 9.90 13.99
N SER A 43 -3.10 10.72 13.24
CA SER A 43 -1.97 11.50 13.78
C SER A 43 -2.32 12.44 14.95
N PRO A 44 -3.47 13.15 15.00
CA PRO A 44 -3.81 14.02 16.12
C PRO A 44 -4.13 13.25 17.41
N LEU A 45 -4.42 11.95 17.31
CA LEU A 45 -4.82 11.13 18.45
C LEU A 45 -3.62 10.66 19.28
N ILE A 46 -2.42 10.67 18.70
CA ILE A 46 -1.21 10.13 19.30
C ILE A 46 -0.38 11.26 19.92
N VAL A 47 -0.22 11.24 21.24
CA VAL A 47 0.65 12.18 21.97
C VAL A 47 1.98 11.51 22.24
N ALA A 48 3.05 12.06 21.68
CA ALA A 48 4.39 11.51 21.82
C ALA A 48 4.79 11.39 23.30
N ASN A 49 5.15 10.17 23.72
CA ASN A 49 5.58 9.84 25.08
C ASN A 49 4.52 10.04 26.19
N ASP A 50 3.24 10.21 25.84
CA ASP A 50 2.14 10.28 26.82
C ASP A 50 1.04 9.27 26.47
N ALA A 51 1.12 8.09 27.10
CA ALA A 51 0.16 7.01 26.92
C ALA A 51 -1.23 7.36 27.46
N ALA A 52 -1.31 8.15 28.54
CA ALA A 52 -2.56 8.54 29.14
C ALA A 52 -3.29 9.56 28.26
N ALA A 53 -2.58 10.57 27.75
CA ALA A 53 -3.15 11.53 26.81
C ALA A 53 -3.57 10.87 25.50
N THR A 54 -2.74 9.95 24.96
CA THR A 54 -3.11 9.18 23.75
C THR A 54 -4.40 8.39 23.96
N ALA A 55 -4.50 7.65 25.06
CA ALA A 55 -5.72 6.89 25.37
C ALA A 55 -6.96 7.77 25.55
N ARG A 56 -6.82 8.93 26.23
CA ARG A 56 -7.91 9.91 26.35
C ARG A 56 -8.35 10.43 24.98
N ASN A 57 -7.42 10.78 24.10
CA ASN A 57 -7.73 11.30 22.77
C ASN A 57 -8.46 10.26 21.92
N ILE A 58 -8.03 8.99 21.97
CA ILE A 58 -8.67 7.87 21.26
C ILE A 58 -10.10 7.67 21.76
N LEU A 59 -10.31 7.60 23.08
CA LEU A 59 -11.65 7.42 23.65
C LEU A 59 -12.56 8.63 23.39
N ALA A 60 -12.02 9.84 23.43
CA ALA A 60 -12.78 11.06 23.15
C ALA A 60 -13.15 11.22 21.66
N ASN A 61 -12.37 10.63 20.75
CA ASN A 61 -12.54 10.75 19.30
C ASN A 61 -12.56 9.36 18.63
N GLU A 62 -13.30 8.43 19.21
CA GLU A 62 -13.30 7.03 18.78
C GLU A 62 -13.74 6.86 17.32
N SER A 63 -14.71 7.65 16.86
CA SER A 63 -15.16 7.65 15.47
C SER A 63 -14.03 8.01 14.50
N LEU A 64 -13.18 8.98 14.86
CA LEU A 64 -12.03 9.38 14.06
C LEU A 64 -10.98 8.26 14.00
N PHE A 65 -10.75 7.58 15.13
CA PHE A 65 -9.88 6.41 15.19
C PHE A 65 -10.38 5.26 14.29
N ARG A 66 -11.67 4.94 14.38
CA ARG A 66 -12.32 3.93 13.53
C ARG A 66 -12.30 4.30 12.04
N LEU A 67 -12.45 5.57 11.71
CA LEU A 67 -12.31 6.07 10.34
C LEU A 67 -10.88 5.89 9.83
N GLY A 68 -9.87 6.15 10.67
CA GLY A 68 -8.47 5.86 10.36
C GLY A 68 -8.25 4.39 10.00
N PHE A 69 -8.76 3.47 10.83
CA PHE A 69 -8.71 2.03 10.55
C PHE A 69 -9.46 1.64 9.27
N ALA A 70 -10.65 2.18 9.04
CA ALA A 70 -11.41 1.90 7.81
C ALA A 70 -10.66 2.38 6.55
N ALA A 71 -10.00 3.54 6.63
CA ALA A 71 -9.18 4.08 5.57
C ALA A 71 -7.96 3.18 5.26
N ASP A 72 -7.32 2.62 6.30
CA ASP A 72 -6.24 1.63 6.13
C ASP A 72 -6.71 0.37 5.38
N LEU A 73 -7.90 -0.15 5.72
CA LEU A 73 -8.49 -1.30 5.03
C LEU A 73 -8.83 -1.01 3.57
N ILE A 74 -9.45 0.15 3.31
CA ILE A 74 -9.77 0.60 1.94
C ILE A 74 -8.49 0.75 1.14
N SER A 75 -7.44 1.30 1.75
CA SER A 75 -6.13 1.45 1.13
C SER A 75 -5.57 0.10 0.69
N GLY A 76 -5.46 -0.85 1.62
CA GLY A 76 -4.96 -2.19 1.34
C GLY A 76 -5.78 -2.97 0.31
N ALA A 77 -7.11 -2.90 0.37
CA ALA A 77 -7.99 -3.56 -0.58
C ALA A 77 -7.86 -2.96 -1.99
N SER A 78 -7.81 -1.63 -2.08
CA SER A 78 -7.63 -0.92 -3.36
C SER A 78 -6.27 -1.25 -3.96
N TYR A 79 -5.23 -1.29 -3.12
CA TYR A 79 -3.89 -1.65 -3.54
C TYR A 79 -3.79 -3.09 -4.09
N LEU A 80 -4.43 -4.06 -3.41
CA LEU A 80 -4.49 -5.43 -3.90
C LEU A 80 -5.17 -5.51 -5.27
N GLY A 81 -6.30 -4.81 -5.43
CA GLY A 81 -6.98 -4.72 -6.72
C GLY A 81 -6.09 -4.08 -7.81
N ALA A 82 -5.40 -2.98 -7.49
CA ALA A 82 -4.49 -2.33 -8.43
C ALA A 82 -3.34 -3.26 -8.85
N THR A 83 -2.80 -4.04 -7.91
CA THR A 83 -1.74 -5.04 -8.16
C THR A 83 -2.22 -6.12 -9.13
N VAL A 84 -3.46 -6.60 -8.99
CA VAL A 84 -4.05 -7.58 -9.92
C VAL A 84 -4.15 -7.01 -11.33
N PHE A 85 -4.68 -5.80 -11.50
CA PHE A 85 -4.80 -5.21 -12.83
C PHE A 85 -3.44 -4.87 -13.45
N LEU A 86 -2.48 -4.39 -12.66
CA LEU A 86 -1.11 -4.15 -13.13
C LEU A 86 -0.41 -5.42 -13.57
N TYR A 87 -0.65 -6.55 -12.90
CA TYR A 87 -0.18 -7.85 -13.36
C TYR A 87 -0.68 -8.14 -14.78
N TYR A 88 -1.97 -8.00 -15.06
CA TYR A 88 -2.51 -8.25 -16.40
C TYR A 88 -1.99 -7.25 -17.45
N VAL A 89 -1.86 -5.97 -17.08
CA VAL A 89 -1.34 -4.93 -17.97
C VAL A 89 0.13 -5.18 -18.33
N LEU A 90 0.96 -5.66 -17.41
CA LEU A 90 2.41 -5.82 -17.61
C LEU A 90 2.84 -7.25 -17.98
N LYS A 91 1.94 -8.24 -17.82
CA LYS A 91 2.18 -9.65 -18.18
C LYS A 91 2.78 -9.83 -19.59
N PRO A 92 2.35 -9.10 -20.65
CA PRO A 92 2.95 -9.20 -21.99
C PRO A 92 4.45 -8.89 -22.04
N VAL A 93 4.96 -8.01 -21.17
CA VAL A 93 6.38 -7.64 -21.14
C VAL A 93 7.22 -8.77 -20.56
N SER A 94 6.76 -9.34 -19.44
CA SER A 94 7.35 -10.52 -18.82
C SER A 94 6.39 -11.08 -17.77
N ARG A 95 5.91 -12.31 -18.00
CA ARG A 95 5.03 -13.00 -17.05
C ARG A 95 5.72 -13.23 -15.70
N SER A 96 6.98 -13.65 -15.70
CA SER A 96 7.71 -13.98 -14.48
C SER A 96 7.96 -12.76 -13.60
N LEU A 97 8.39 -11.64 -14.18
CA LEU A 97 8.60 -10.40 -13.43
C LEU A 97 7.27 -9.77 -12.98
N SER A 98 6.20 -9.89 -13.78
CA SER A 98 4.88 -9.42 -13.37
C SER A 98 4.33 -10.24 -12.19
N LEU A 99 4.55 -11.57 -12.19
CA LEU A 99 4.23 -12.42 -11.04
C LEU A 99 5.08 -12.06 -9.83
N LEU A 100 6.38 -11.83 -10.01
CA LEU A 100 7.27 -11.41 -8.93
C LEU A 100 6.76 -10.13 -8.25
N ALA A 101 6.44 -9.10 -9.05
CA ALA A 101 5.84 -7.86 -8.55
C ALA A 101 4.54 -8.13 -7.76
N ALA A 102 3.64 -8.96 -8.30
CA ALA A 102 2.38 -9.30 -7.63
C ALA A 102 2.58 -10.04 -6.29
N PHE A 103 3.56 -10.95 -6.21
CA PHE A 103 3.89 -11.66 -4.98
C PHE A 103 4.46 -10.73 -3.91
N PHE A 104 5.35 -9.81 -4.30
CA PHE A 104 5.85 -8.78 -3.39
C PHE A 104 4.70 -7.89 -2.86
N GLY A 105 3.74 -7.54 -3.71
CA GLY A 105 2.55 -6.79 -3.29
C GLY A 105 1.66 -7.52 -2.32
N LEU A 106 1.37 -8.78 -2.63
CA LEU A 106 0.57 -9.62 -1.76
C LEU A 106 1.25 -9.80 -0.39
N ALA A 107 2.56 -10.00 -0.37
CA ALA A 107 3.33 -10.05 0.87
C ALA A 107 3.25 -8.72 1.65
N GLY A 108 3.39 -7.58 0.95
CA GLY A 108 3.23 -6.25 1.55
C GLY A 108 1.85 -6.04 2.20
N VAL A 109 0.77 -6.42 1.50
CA VAL A 109 -0.61 -6.36 2.02
C VAL A 109 -0.80 -7.30 3.20
N ALA A 110 -0.30 -8.53 3.12
CA ALA A 110 -0.43 -9.51 4.19
C ALA A 110 0.26 -9.02 5.48
N ILE A 111 1.45 -8.44 5.37
CA ILE A 111 2.16 -7.80 6.48
C ILE A 111 1.39 -6.57 6.98
N GLY A 112 0.83 -5.76 6.08
CA GLY A 112 -0.07 -4.65 6.42
C GLY A 112 -1.28 -5.10 7.24
N GLY A 113 -1.84 -6.27 6.94
CA GLY A 113 -2.90 -6.90 7.72
C GLY A 113 -2.56 -7.07 9.20
N ILE A 114 -1.32 -7.45 9.50
CA ILE A 114 -0.82 -7.58 10.87
C ILE A 114 -0.73 -6.21 11.55
N ALA A 115 -0.33 -5.17 10.81
CA ALA A 115 -0.32 -3.79 11.32
C ALA A 115 -1.75 -3.31 11.65
N TRP A 116 -2.75 -3.62 10.81
CA TRP A 116 -4.14 -3.23 11.05
C TRP A 116 -4.75 -3.92 12.28
N VAL A 117 -4.39 -5.17 12.56
CA VAL A 117 -4.77 -5.83 13.82
C VAL A 117 -4.21 -5.08 15.02
N SER A 118 -2.96 -4.61 14.93
CA SER A 118 -2.33 -3.80 15.98
C SER A 118 -3.00 -2.43 16.13
N HIS A 119 -3.50 -1.84 15.04
CA HIS A 119 -4.29 -0.60 15.03
C HIS A 119 -5.62 -0.78 15.79
N LEU A 120 -6.26 -1.95 15.77
CA LEU A 120 -7.51 -2.16 16.52
C LEU A 120 -7.31 -2.34 18.03
N ALA A 121 -6.11 -2.73 18.47
CA ALA A 121 -5.87 -3.10 19.86
C ALA A 121 -6.23 -2.00 20.89
N PRO A 122 -5.98 -0.70 20.67
CA PRO A 122 -6.45 0.36 21.55
C PRO A 122 -7.96 0.34 21.83
N LEU A 123 -8.79 0.05 20.82
CA LEU A 123 -10.24 -0.03 21.04
C LEU A 123 -10.61 -1.23 21.92
N VAL A 124 -9.89 -2.34 21.81
CA VAL A 124 -10.14 -3.52 22.65
C VAL A 124 -9.63 -3.30 24.07
N LEU A 125 -8.47 -2.66 24.23
CA LEU A 125 -7.79 -2.51 25.52
C LEU A 125 -8.32 -1.37 26.38
N LEU A 126 -8.93 -0.34 25.78
CA LEU A 126 -9.35 0.87 26.48
C LEU A 126 -10.84 0.88 26.86
N HIS A 127 -11.66 0.03 26.24
CA HIS A 127 -13.04 -0.18 26.67
C HIS A 127 -13.04 -1.14 27.86
N GLY A 128 -13.42 -0.64 29.04
CA GLY A 128 -13.28 -1.32 30.35
C GLY A 128 -14.16 -2.56 30.55
N ASP A 129 -14.08 -3.53 29.65
CA ASP A 129 -14.75 -4.81 29.73
C ASP A 129 -14.32 -5.60 30.98
N GLN A 130 -15.20 -6.45 31.50
CA GLN A 130 -14.98 -7.14 32.79
C GLN A 130 -13.69 -7.98 32.84
N TYR A 131 -13.26 -8.57 31.73
CA TYR A 131 -12.04 -9.37 31.68
C TYR A 131 -10.75 -8.52 31.81
N LEU A 132 -10.84 -7.20 31.58
CA LEU A 132 -9.70 -6.28 31.70
C LEU A 132 -9.47 -5.80 33.12
N ASN A 133 -10.38 -6.07 34.07
CA ASN A 133 -10.21 -5.73 35.49
C ASN A 133 -8.99 -6.40 36.15
N ALA A 134 -8.41 -7.42 35.50
CA ALA A 134 -7.14 -8.02 35.91
C ALA A 134 -5.93 -7.08 35.71
N PHE A 135 -6.07 -6.02 34.92
CA PHE A 135 -5.04 -5.04 34.61
C PHE A 135 -5.37 -3.68 35.22
N THR A 136 -4.33 -2.91 35.55
CA THR A 136 -4.50 -1.50 35.93
C THR A 136 -4.73 -0.64 34.69
N THR A 137 -5.41 0.50 34.85
CA THR A 137 -5.61 1.46 33.75
C THR A 137 -4.30 1.89 33.09
N THR A 138 -3.24 2.11 33.88
CA THR A 138 -1.92 2.47 33.37
C THR A 138 -1.30 1.36 32.51
N GLN A 139 -1.50 0.09 32.89
CA GLN A 139 -1.04 -1.04 32.08
C GLN A 139 -1.78 -1.09 30.73
N LEU A 140 -3.11 -0.91 30.72
CA LEU A 140 -3.90 -0.90 29.50
C LEU A 140 -3.51 0.24 28.55
N GLN A 141 -3.28 1.45 29.08
CA GLN A 141 -2.80 2.60 28.33
C GLN A 141 -1.40 2.37 27.72
N ALA A 142 -0.50 1.76 28.48
CA ALA A 142 0.83 1.40 27.99
C ALA A 142 0.75 0.33 26.88
N MET A 143 -0.05 -0.72 27.07
CA MET A 143 -0.28 -1.77 26.06
C MET A 143 -0.89 -1.20 24.77
N SER A 144 -1.87 -0.30 24.88
CA SER A 144 -2.45 0.43 23.75
C SER A 144 -1.38 1.19 22.97
N THR A 145 -0.49 1.91 23.68
CA THR A 145 0.60 2.67 23.05
C THR A 145 1.65 1.75 22.40
N ILE A 146 1.96 0.61 23.03
CA ILE A 146 2.84 -0.41 22.45
C ILE A 146 2.25 -0.96 21.15
N ALA A 147 0.95 -1.24 21.11
CA ALA A 147 0.28 -1.73 19.90
C ALA A 147 0.37 -0.72 18.74
N LEU A 148 0.14 0.58 19.01
CA LEU A 148 0.30 1.64 18.01
C LEU A 148 1.75 1.77 17.51
N LYS A 149 2.74 1.64 18.42
CA LYS A 149 4.15 1.61 18.02
C LYS A 149 4.48 0.38 17.17
N LEU A 150 3.95 -0.78 17.54
CA LEU A 150 4.14 -2.02 16.82
C LEU A 150 3.52 -1.94 15.42
N GLN A 151 2.32 -1.38 15.29
CA GLN A 151 1.67 -1.10 14.00
C GLN A 151 2.62 -0.35 13.06
N MET A 152 3.24 0.75 13.53
CA MET A 152 4.15 1.54 12.69
C MET A 152 5.39 0.75 12.23
N GLN A 153 5.93 -0.11 13.09
CA GLN A 153 7.08 -0.96 12.75
C GLN A 153 6.68 -2.04 11.74
N VAL A 154 5.57 -2.73 11.96
CA VAL A 154 5.05 -3.77 11.06
C VAL A 154 4.69 -3.17 9.70
N PHE A 155 4.06 -2.00 9.68
CA PHE A 155 3.77 -1.27 8.45
C PHE A 155 5.05 -0.94 7.66
N SER A 156 6.11 -0.50 8.36
CA SER A 156 7.41 -0.24 7.74
C SER A 156 8.02 -1.48 7.08
N ILE A 157 7.81 -2.68 7.66
CA ILE A 157 8.22 -3.94 7.03
C ILE A 157 7.43 -4.17 5.73
N GLY A 158 6.11 -3.98 5.74
CA GLY A 158 5.27 -4.09 4.54
C GLY A 158 5.73 -3.13 3.42
N MET A 159 6.16 -1.92 3.77
CA MET A 159 6.68 -0.93 2.84
C MET A 159 7.97 -1.36 2.13
N VAL A 160 8.78 -2.25 2.71
CA VAL A 160 9.95 -2.82 2.01
C VAL A 160 9.51 -3.66 0.81
N PHE A 161 8.53 -4.55 1.02
CA PHE A 161 8.00 -5.40 -0.05
C PHE A 161 7.29 -4.57 -1.12
N PHE A 162 6.54 -3.56 -0.69
CA PHE A 162 5.94 -2.57 -1.57
C PHE A 162 6.98 -1.84 -2.44
N GLY A 163 8.08 -1.40 -1.83
CA GLY A 163 9.17 -0.75 -2.54
C GLY A 163 9.81 -1.64 -3.60
N VAL A 164 10.02 -2.92 -3.29
CA VAL A 164 10.53 -3.91 -4.26
C VAL A 164 9.54 -4.11 -5.40
N GLN A 165 8.24 -4.21 -5.14
CA GLN A 165 7.24 -4.27 -6.21
C GLN A 165 7.31 -3.02 -7.11
N CYS A 166 7.33 -1.82 -6.53
CA CYS A 166 7.41 -0.58 -7.29
C CYS A 166 8.66 -0.56 -8.17
N PHE A 167 9.79 -1.05 -7.68
CA PHE A 167 11.01 -1.19 -8.46
C PHE A 167 10.84 -2.15 -9.64
N VAL A 168 10.29 -3.34 -9.42
CA VAL A 168 10.06 -4.35 -10.47
C VAL A 168 9.06 -3.84 -11.52
N ILE A 169 7.97 -3.20 -11.10
CA ILE A 169 7.00 -2.56 -11.99
C ILE A 169 7.66 -1.45 -12.79
N GLY A 170 8.49 -0.62 -12.14
CA GLY A 170 9.25 0.44 -12.80
C GLY A 170 10.13 -0.11 -13.92
N TYR A 171 10.84 -1.20 -13.64
CA TYR A 171 11.64 -1.91 -14.64
C TYR A 171 10.80 -2.46 -15.80
N LEU A 172 9.64 -3.06 -15.53
CA LEU A 172 8.72 -3.54 -16.56
C LEU A 172 8.23 -2.40 -17.46
N ILE A 173 7.88 -1.25 -16.87
CA ILE A 173 7.47 -0.06 -17.62
C ILE A 173 8.60 0.44 -18.53
N LEU A 174 9.85 0.42 -18.07
CA LEU A 174 11.01 0.80 -18.90
C LEU A 174 11.20 -0.10 -20.13
N ARG A 175 10.85 -1.38 -19.99
CA ARG A 175 10.93 -2.38 -21.06
C ARG A 175 9.72 -2.35 -21.99
N SER A 176 8.57 -1.85 -21.52
CA SER A 176 7.36 -1.73 -22.32
C SER A 176 7.46 -0.65 -23.40
N THR A 177 6.73 -0.84 -24.50
CA THR A 177 6.58 0.14 -25.59
C THR A 177 5.27 0.92 -25.50
N PHE A 178 4.34 0.48 -24.64
CA PHE A 178 2.99 1.03 -24.51
C PHE A 178 2.80 2.01 -23.35
N LEU A 179 3.79 2.19 -22.46
CA LEU A 179 3.83 3.21 -21.41
C LEU A 179 5.04 4.14 -21.54
N PRO A 180 4.95 5.40 -21.05
CA PRO A 180 6.09 6.29 -21.00
C PRO A 180 7.17 5.81 -20.03
N ARG A 181 8.42 5.71 -20.52
CA ARG A 181 9.57 5.28 -19.71
C ARG A 181 9.82 6.15 -18.48
N ILE A 182 9.50 7.44 -18.55
CA ILE A 182 9.67 8.36 -17.41
C ILE A 182 8.90 7.89 -16.17
N LEU A 183 7.72 7.30 -16.34
CA LEU A 183 6.94 6.75 -15.22
C LEU A 183 7.66 5.57 -14.58
N GLY A 184 8.32 4.73 -15.39
CA GLY A 184 9.12 3.61 -14.91
C GLY A 184 10.33 4.06 -14.09
N ILE A 185 11.01 5.13 -14.52
CA ILE A 185 12.12 5.73 -13.76
C ILE A 185 11.62 6.29 -12.43
N LEU A 186 10.57 7.11 -12.46
CA LEU A 186 10.03 7.76 -11.27
C LEU A 186 9.53 6.73 -10.26
N LEU A 187 8.80 5.70 -10.71
CA LEU A 187 8.34 4.62 -9.85
C LEU A 187 9.49 3.78 -9.30
N GLY A 188 10.52 3.49 -10.12
CA GLY A 188 11.69 2.75 -9.69
C GLY A 188 12.47 3.47 -8.58
N ILE A 189 12.67 4.78 -8.74
CA ILE A 189 13.28 5.63 -7.72
C ILE A 189 12.40 5.66 -6.46
N GLY A 190 11.09 5.83 -6.62
CA GLY A 190 10.14 5.79 -5.51
C GLY A 190 10.18 4.47 -4.73
N GLY A 191 10.17 3.34 -5.44
CA GLY A 191 10.27 2.01 -4.84
C GLY A 191 11.56 1.80 -4.06
N LEU A 192 12.70 2.18 -4.64
CA LEU A 192 14.00 2.07 -3.98
C LEU A 192 14.06 2.97 -2.74
N SER A 193 13.44 4.15 -2.80
CA SER A 193 13.41 5.08 -1.69
C SER A 193 12.72 4.48 -0.45
N TYR A 194 11.61 3.75 -0.61
CA TYR A 194 10.97 3.04 0.51
C TYR A 194 11.87 2.00 1.15
N VAL A 195 12.56 1.20 0.33
CA VAL A 195 13.49 0.20 0.85
C VAL A 195 14.59 0.89 1.67
N ILE A 196 15.19 1.94 1.11
CA ILE A 196 16.26 2.70 1.79
C ILE A 196 15.77 3.29 3.11
N VAL A 197 14.61 3.95 3.15
CA VAL A 197 14.13 4.58 4.39
C VAL A 197 13.74 3.57 5.45
N CYS A 198 13.16 2.43 5.07
CA CYS A 198 12.80 1.38 6.02
C CYS A 198 14.05 0.76 6.66
N PHE A 199 15.08 0.45 5.86
CA PHE A 199 16.36 -0.03 6.39
C PHE A 199 17.08 1.06 7.20
N ALA A 200 17.05 2.32 6.78
CA ALA A 200 17.65 3.43 7.51
C ALA A 200 16.97 3.64 8.87
N ASN A 201 15.63 3.60 8.94
CA ASN A 201 14.88 3.72 10.19
C ASN A 201 15.18 2.56 11.15
N PHE A 202 15.46 1.36 10.62
CA PHE A 202 15.79 0.19 11.44
C PHE A 202 17.25 0.19 11.91
N LEU A 203 18.21 0.40 11.01
CA LEU A 203 19.64 0.28 11.31
C LEU A 203 20.22 1.57 11.92
N LEU A 204 19.72 2.73 11.53
CA LEU A 204 20.26 4.06 11.87
C LEU A 204 19.12 5.05 12.15
N PRO A 205 18.37 4.92 13.26
CA PRO A 205 17.11 5.65 13.49
C PRO A 205 17.23 7.19 13.36
N LEU A 206 18.37 7.76 13.77
CA LEU A 206 18.66 9.19 13.65
C LEU A 206 18.82 9.66 12.19
N LEU A 207 19.40 8.82 11.33
CA LEU A 207 19.56 9.10 9.91
C LEU A 207 18.23 8.88 9.17
N GLY A 208 17.53 7.78 9.48
CA GLY A 208 16.23 7.46 8.89
C GLY A 208 15.21 8.59 9.10
N ALA A 209 15.12 9.14 10.31
CA ALA A 209 14.23 10.26 10.61
C ALA A 209 14.52 11.51 9.76
N ARG A 210 15.79 11.78 9.41
CA ARG A 210 16.18 12.92 8.56
C ARG A 210 15.91 12.67 7.08
N LEU A 211 16.03 11.43 6.62
CA LEU A 211 15.81 11.06 5.22
C LEU A 211 14.32 10.91 4.88
N THR A 212 13.50 10.61 5.88
CA THR A 212 12.06 10.33 5.74
C THR A 212 11.33 11.37 4.88
N PRO A 213 11.39 12.69 5.12
CA PRO A 213 10.62 13.66 4.34
C PRO A 213 10.95 13.68 2.84
N PHE A 214 12.24 13.56 2.50
CA PHE A 214 12.71 13.60 1.11
C PHE A 214 12.33 12.35 0.34
N ILE A 215 12.42 11.20 1.00
CA ILE A 215 12.10 9.89 0.42
C ILE A 215 10.60 9.78 0.18
N PHE A 216 9.76 10.19 1.13
CA PHE A 216 8.31 10.19 0.94
C PHE A 216 7.89 11.10 -0.23
N ALA A 217 8.55 12.25 -0.42
CA ALA A 217 8.27 13.11 -1.57
C ALA A 217 8.60 12.41 -2.91
N ALA A 218 9.76 11.75 -3.01
CA ALA A 218 10.16 11.03 -4.22
C ALA A 218 9.19 9.86 -4.53
N ALA A 219 8.81 9.10 -3.51
CA ALA A 219 7.85 8.01 -3.67
C ALA A 219 6.47 8.50 -4.10
N PHE A 220 5.97 9.58 -3.49
CA PHE A 220 4.68 10.15 -3.82
C PHE A 220 4.62 10.65 -5.26
N ILE A 221 5.71 11.25 -5.76
CA ILE A 221 5.82 11.67 -7.17
C ILE A 221 5.82 10.43 -8.08
N GLY A 222 6.56 9.39 -7.73
CA GLY A 222 6.64 8.15 -8.51
C GLY A 222 5.28 7.45 -8.65
N GLU A 223 4.65 7.14 -7.55
CA GLU A 223 3.37 6.45 -7.54
C GLU A 223 2.21 7.33 -8.01
N GLY A 224 2.16 8.57 -7.55
CA GLY A 224 1.10 9.52 -7.92
C GLY A 224 1.11 9.79 -9.41
N SER A 225 2.29 9.96 -10.03
CA SER A 225 2.40 10.15 -11.47
C SER A 225 1.92 8.93 -12.25
N LEU A 226 2.28 7.72 -11.82
CA LEU A 226 1.80 6.49 -12.46
C LEU A 226 0.28 6.33 -12.31
N ALA A 227 -0.25 6.50 -11.10
CA ALA A 227 -1.67 6.35 -10.81
C ALA A 227 -2.53 7.31 -11.65
N VAL A 228 -2.15 8.59 -11.67
CA VAL A 228 -2.84 9.62 -12.47
C VAL A 228 -2.70 9.33 -13.97
N TRP A 229 -1.51 8.94 -14.44
CA TRP A 229 -1.32 8.62 -15.86
C TRP A 229 -2.21 7.45 -16.30
N LEU A 230 -2.19 6.35 -15.54
CA LEU A 230 -2.97 5.16 -15.85
C LEU A 230 -4.48 5.46 -15.84
N LEU A 231 -4.94 6.27 -14.88
CA LEU A 231 -6.34 6.67 -14.77
C LEU A 231 -6.80 7.54 -15.95
N VAL A 232 -5.99 8.51 -16.38
CA VAL A 232 -6.39 9.48 -17.42
C VAL A 232 -6.07 8.97 -18.82
N LYS A 233 -4.80 8.63 -19.07
CA LYS A 233 -4.28 8.24 -20.39
C LYS A 233 -4.34 6.74 -20.60
N GLY A 234 -4.05 5.95 -19.57
CA GLY A 234 -3.93 4.49 -19.68
C GLY A 234 -2.74 4.05 -20.54
N VAL A 235 -2.94 3.02 -21.37
CA VAL A 235 -1.90 2.40 -22.19
C VAL A 235 -2.17 2.56 -23.69
N ASN A 236 -1.11 2.52 -24.50
CA ASN A 236 -1.27 2.41 -25.95
C ASN A 236 -1.74 0.99 -26.32
N VAL A 237 -3.02 0.85 -26.68
CA VAL A 237 -3.67 -0.43 -26.97
C VAL A 237 -3.04 -1.18 -28.15
N GLN A 238 -2.59 -0.49 -29.19
CA GLN A 238 -1.98 -1.12 -30.37
C GLN A 238 -0.65 -1.77 -30.00
N ARG A 239 0.25 -1.00 -29.39
CA ARG A 239 1.56 -1.49 -28.95
C ARG A 239 1.46 -2.59 -27.90
N TRP A 240 0.47 -2.48 -27.00
CA TRP A 240 0.20 -3.52 -26.01
C TRP A 240 -0.19 -4.85 -26.68
N LYS A 241 -1.05 -4.81 -27.71
CA LYS A 241 -1.45 -6.00 -28.47
C LYS A 241 -0.29 -6.60 -29.28
N GLU A 242 0.60 -5.76 -29.81
CA GLU A 242 1.82 -6.21 -30.48
C GLU A 242 2.73 -7.01 -29.53
N GLU A 243 2.99 -6.49 -28.33
CA GLU A 243 3.77 -7.19 -27.31
C GLU A 243 3.08 -8.46 -26.81
N ALA A 244 1.76 -8.43 -26.61
CA ALA A 244 1.01 -9.62 -26.19
C ALA A 244 1.11 -10.76 -27.20
N ARG A 245 0.99 -10.46 -28.49
CA ARG A 245 1.17 -11.45 -29.57
C ARG A 245 2.61 -11.97 -29.64
N ALA A 246 3.60 -11.09 -29.45
CA ALA A 246 5.00 -11.50 -29.42
C ALA A 246 5.30 -12.46 -28.26
N ALA A 247 4.69 -12.24 -27.10
CA ALA A 247 4.84 -13.09 -25.92
C ALA A 247 4.10 -14.44 -26.01
N GLU A 248 3.05 -14.54 -26.83
CA GLU A 248 2.35 -15.81 -27.11
C GLU A 248 3.13 -16.71 -28.09
N GLY A 249 3.99 -16.12 -28.92
CA GLY A 249 4.82 -16.84 -29.89
C GLY A 249 6.21 -17.28 -29.38
N SER A 250 6.56 -16.96 -28.14
CA SER A 250 7.85 -17.25 -27.49
C SER A 250 7.73 -18.32 -26.41
#